data_AF-A0A1L9BM68-F1
#
_entry.id   AF-A0A1L9BM68-F1
#
_cell.length_a   1.000
_cell.length_b   1.000
_cell.length_c   1.000
_cell.angle_alpha   90.00
_cell.angle_beta   90.00
_cell.angle_gamma   90.00
#
_symmetry.space_group_name_H-M   'P 1'
#
loop_
_entity.id
_entity.type
_entity.pdbx_description
1 polymer ?
#
loop_
_entity_poly.entity_id
_entity_poly.type
_entity_poly.pdbx_seq_one_letter_code
_entity_poly.pdbx_strand_id
1 'polypeptide(L)'
;MRKLLMAKVRKRTVAATLFALVGFGGVGTFAAMKSGEAHQNHPVSEQEGGSVNFMMPDLSAPKEHAVNTQRGCSKPDMPLWAQEAKPDQARQVMLLRGLYDLFRYQEILDRADCSCEVEYPSWNDADARYQALAPDLDHAELFRASRQITLEVGRIQKSALSICRTEKRG
;
A
#
# COMPACT_ATOMS: atom_id res chain seq x y z
N MET A 1 16.39 -33.23 -9.35
CA MET A 1 16.28 -34.07 -8.15
C MET A 1 15.12 -33.56 -7.30
N ARG A 2 13.94 -34.18 -7.41
CA ARG A 2 12.72 -33.79 -6.70
C ARG A 2 12.64 -34.54 -5.36
N LYS A 3 12.84 -33.86 -4.24
CA LYS A 3 12.53 -34.34 -2.87
C LYS A 3 11.96 -33.15 -2.09
N LEU A 4 10.65 -33.18 -1.83
CA LEU A 4 10.08 -33.51 -0.52
C LEU A 4 10.38 -32.47 0.54
N LEU A 5 9.42 -31.55 0.77
CA LEU A 5 9.12 -31.02 2.11
C LEU A 5 7.73 -30.36 2.10
N MET A 6 6.73 -31.23 2.21
CA MET A 6 5.38 -30.86 2.65
C MET A 6 5.45 -30.56 4.16
N ALA A 7 5.52 -29.27 4.52
CA ALA A 7 5.44 -28.83 5.90
C ALA A 7 3.97 -28.65 6.33
N LYS A 8 3.50 -29.70 7.01
CA LYS A 8 2.36 -29.84 7.93
C LYS A 8 1.63 -28.54 8.33
N VAL A 9 0.48 -28.29 7.71
CA VAL A 9 -0.53 -27.33 8.17
C VAL A 9 -1.14 -27.81 9.49
N ARG A 10 -0.82 -27.12 10.60
CA ARG A 10 -1.53 -27.32 11.89
C ARG A 10 -2.85 -26.56 11.84
N LYS A 11 -3.95 -27.27 11.63
CA LYS A 11 -5.32 -26.77 11.84
C LYS A 11 -5.48 -26.40 13.33
N ARG A 12 -5.59 -25.10 13.63
CA ARG A 12 -6.10 -24.62 14.91
C ARG A 12 -7.61 -24.47 14.79
N THR A 13 -8.33 -25.43 15.34
CA THR A 13 -9.77 -25.39 15.55
C THR A 13 -10.03 -24.41 16.70
N VAL A 14 -10.58 -23.23 16.41
CA VAL A 14 -11.11 -22.34 17.45
C VAL A 14 -12.63 -22.43 17.38
N ALA A 15 -13.20 -22.82 18.51
CA ALA A 15 -14.62 -23.04 18.72
C ALA A 15 -15.43 -21.76 18.45
N ALA A 16 -16.54 -21.94 17.74
CA ALA A 16 -17.57 -20.94 17.55
C ALA A 16 -18.37 -20.78 18.85
N THR A 17 -18.25 -19.63 19.50
CA THR A 17 -19.14 -19.25 20.59
C THR A 17 -20.24 -18.36 20.02
N LEU A 18 -21.43 -18.95 19.86
CA LEU A 18 -22.68 -18.25 19.57
C LEU A 18 -23.04 -17.36 20.76
N PHE A 19 -23.04 -16.04 20.57
CA PHE A 19 -23.76 -15.12 21.44
C PHE A 19 -25.00 -14.62 20.72
N ALA A 20 -26.16 -15.06 21.22
CA ALA A 20 -27.46 -14.53 20.87
C ALA A 20 -27.86 -13.46 21.90
N LEU A 21 -28.14 -12.24 21.45
CA LEU A 21 -28.92 -11.21 22.14
C LEU A 21 -29.82 -10.57 21.07
N VAL A 22 -31.14 -10.84 21.05
CA VAL A 22 -32.20 -10.03 21.69
C VAL A 22 -31.97 -8.55 21.38
N GLY A 23 -32.64 -7.93 20.41
CA GLY A 23 -34.08 -7.66 20.37
C GLY A 23 -34.32 -6.23 20.88
N PHE A 24 -34.86 -5.34 20.02
CA PHE A 24 -35.55 -4.05 20.27
C PHE A 24 -35.44 -3.26 18.95
N GLY A 25 -36.49 -2.93 18.19
CA GLY A 25 -37.77 -2.39 18.64
C GLY A 25 -37.65 -0.87 18.77
N GLY A 26 -37.65 -0.13 17.66
CA GLY A 26 -37.50 1.32 17.68
C GLY A 26 -37.98 1.97 16.38
N VAL A 27 -39.26 2.32 16.35
CA VAL A 27 -39.91 3.09 15.28
C VAL A 27 -39.41 4.54 15.40
N GLY A 28 -38.57 4.96 14.47
CA GLY A 28 -38.04 6.32 14.39
C GLY A 28 -38.85 7.17 13.43
N THR A 29 -39.64 8.10 13.98
CA THR A 29 -40.38 9.14 13.28
C THR A 29 -39.42 10.03 12.47
N PHE A 30 -39.59 10.12 11.15
CA PHE A 30 -38.87 11.07 10.32
C PHE A 30 -39.44 12.48 10.53
N ALA A 31 -38.74 13.30 11.31
CA ALA A 31 -38.98 14.75 11.34
C ALA A 31 -38.35 15.39 10.09
N ALA A 32 -39.18 16.04 9.28
CA ALA A 32 -38.75 16.82 8.13
C ALA A 32 -37.94 18.04 8.60
N MET A 33 -36.64 18.07 8.28
CA MET A 33 -35.82 19.27 8.42
C MET A 33 -36.14 20.25 7.27
N LYS A 34 -36.57 21.44 7.68
CA LYS A 34 -36.81 22.61 6.84
C LYS A 34 -35.46 23.26 6.52
N SER A 35 -34.95 23.12 5.30
CA SER A 35 -33.83 23.94 4.81
C SER A 35 -34.30 25.38 4.63
N GLY A 36 -33.90 26.25 5.56
CA GLY A 36 -33.85 27.69 5.38
C GLY A 36 -32.43 28.07 5.01
N GLU A 37 -32.17 28.28 3.72
CA GLU A 37 -30.88 28.73 3.22
C GLU A 37 -30.81 30.26 3.33
N ALA A 38 -30.30 30.74 4.47
CA ALA A 38 -29.93 32.14 4.63
C ALA A 38 -28.51 32.32 4.09
N HIS A 39 -28.42 32.89 2.88
CA HIS A 39 -27.18 33.34 2.28
C HIS A 39 -26.58 34.46 3.16
N GLN A 40 -25.62 34.11 4.02
CA GLN A 40 -24.82 35.09 4.76
C GLN A 40 -23.57 35.38 3.94
N ASN A 41 -23.56 36.55 3.31
CA ASN A 41 -22.39 37.13 2.66
C ASN A 41 -21.31 37.41 3.72
N HIS A 42 -20.24 36.63 3.73
CA HIS A 42 -19.02 36.98 4.45
C HIS A 42 -18.21 37.98 3.61
N PRO A 43 -17.87 39.17 4.12
CA PRO A 43 -16.95 40.06 3.43
C PRO A 43 -15.55 39.42 3.40
N VAL A 44 -15.02 39.23 2.19
CA VAL A 44 -13.62 38.85 1.96
C VAL A 44 -12.76 40.00 2.46
N SER A 45 -12.06 39.77 3.57
CA SER A 45 -10.95 40.62 3.98
C SER A 45 -9.74 40.21 3.16
N GLU A 46 -9.32 41.08 2.24
CA GLU A 46 -8.05 40.99 1.52
C GLU A 46 -6.90 41.07 2.55
N GLN A 47 -6.41 39.90 2.96
CA GLN A 47 -5.05 39.76 3.48
C GLN A 47 -4.24 39.03 2.41
N GLU A 48 -3.15 39.68 2.01
CA GLU A 48 -2.15 39.27 1.02
C GLU A 48 -2.10 37.76 0.80
N GLY A 49 -2.65 37.32 -0.34
CA GLY A 49 -2.48 35.97 -0.84
C GLY A 49 -1.00 35.77 -1.12
N GLY A 50 -0.32 34.99 -0.28
CA GLY A 50 0.97 34.41 -0.62
C GLY A 50 0.82 33.71 -1.97
N SER A 51 1.43 34.28 -3.00
CA SER A 51 1.35 33.75 -4.36
C SER A 51 1.93 32.35 -4.35
N VAL A 52 1.05 31.34 -4.40
CA VAL A 52 1.50 29.98 -4.64
C VAL A 52 2.19 30.00 -6.01
N ASN A 53 3.47 29.65 -6.04
CA ASN A 53 4.26 29.69 -7.26
C ASN A 53 3.76 28.58 -8.21
N PHE A 54 3.03 28.97 -9.25
CA PHE A 54 2.53 28.07 -10.29
C PHE A 54 3.55 27.77 -11.39
N MET A 55 4.80 28.25 -11.30
CA MET A 55 5.82 27.86 -12.26
C MET A 55 5.99 26.34 -12.23
N MET A 56 5.94 25.76 -13.42
CA MET A 56 6.29 24.37 -13.63
C MET A 56 7.68 24.14 -13.02
N PRO A 57 7.81 23.22 -12.04
CA PRO A 57 9.12 22.93 -11.47
C PRO A 57 10.05 22.45 -12.58
N ASP A 58 11.33 22.80 -12.50
CA ASP A 58 12.31 22.30 -13.45
C ASP A 58 12.39 20.78 -13.35
N LEU A 59 11.82 20.09 -14.33
CA LEU A 59 11.78 18.63 -14.40
C LEU A 59 13.12 18.05 -14.88
N SER A 60 14.07 18.90 -15.28
CA SER A 60 15.37 18.52 -15.84
C SER A 60 16.45 18.39 -14.76
N ALA A 61 16.25 19.02 -13.60
CA ALA A 61 17.17 18.90 -12.47
C ALA A 61 17.11 17.48 -11.87
N PRO A 62 18.27 16.88 -11.51
CA PRO A 62 18.30 15.62 -10.77
C PRO A 62 17.49 15.76 -9.48
N LYS A 63 16.57 14.83 -9.22
CA LYS A 63 15.83 14.80 -7.95
C LYS A 63 16.78 14.43 -6.83
N GLU A 64 17.31 15.43 -6.13
CA GLU A 64 18.32 15.27 -5.09
C GLU A 64 17.70 14.87 -3.74
N HIS A 65 16.79 13.88 -3.72
CA HIS A 65 16.04 13.58 -2.50
C HIS A 65 15.79 12.09 -2.36
N ALA A 66 16.30 11.50 -1.28
CA ALA A 66 15.59 10.40 -0.63
C ALA A 66 14.15 10.88 -0.48
N VAL A 67 13.21 10.25 -1.20
CA VAL A 67 11.81 10.66 -1.17
C VAL A 67 11.34 10.42 0.24
N ASN A 68 11.34 11.49 1.04
CA ASN A 68 10.84 11.44 2.39
C ASN A 68 9.33 11.30 2.27
N THR A 69 8.85 10.20 2.82
CA THR A 69 7.45 9.82 2.75
C THR A 69 6.65 10.71 3.70
N GLN A 70 5.33 10.72 3.61
CA GLN A 70 4.50 11.59 4.46
C GLN A 70 4.80 11.42 5.97
N ARG A 71 5.39 10.29 6.38
CA ARG A 71 5.74 9.96 7.76
C ARG A 71 7.21 10.14 8.13
N GLY A 72 8.03 10.80 7.31
CA GLY A 72 9.43 11.03 7.67
C GLY A 72 10.39 9.91 7.22
N CYS A 73 9.87 8.78 6.73
CA CYS A 73 10.68 7.63 6.37
C CYS A 73 11.34 7.81 5.00
N SER A 74 12.61 7.39 4.89
CA SER A 74 13.31 7.26 3.61
C SER A 74 12.89 5.97 2.90
N LYS A 75 12.42 6.10 1.67
CA LYS A 75 12.18 4.94 0.82
C LYS A 75 13.53 4.45 0.24
N PRO A 76 13.89 3.17 0.38
CA PRO A 76 15.11 2.65 -0.19
C PRO A 76 15.02 2.59 -1.72
N ASP A 77 16.17 2.84 -2.36
CA ASP A 77 16.31 2.74 -3.79
C ASP A 77 16.13 1.30 -4.28
N MET A 78 15.51 1.18 -5.45
CA MET A 78 15.30 -0.10 -6.11
C MET A 78 16.65 -0.73 -6.51
N PRO A 79 16.77 -2.05 -6.68
CA PRO A 79 17.97 -2.66 -7.20
C PRO A 79 18.40 -2.02 -8.53
N LEU A 80 19.72 -1.81 -8.72
CA LEU A 80 20.26 -1.06 -9.85
C LEU A 80 19.77 -1.60 -11.21
N TRP A 81 19.73 -2.93 -11.37
CA TRP A 81 19.25 -3.57 -12.60
C TRP A 81 17.81 -3.17 -12.97
N ALA A 82 16.97 -2.90 -11.97
CA ALA A 82 15.58 -2.52 -12.15
C ALA A 82 15.41 -1.00 -12.35
N GLN A 83 16.35 -0.20 -11.84
CA GLN A 83 16.44 1.24 -12.12
C GLN A 83 16.86 1.48 -13.58
N GLU A 84 17.80 0.67 -14.07
CA GLU A 84 18.37 0.76 -15.43
C GLU A 84 17.64 -0.13 -16.44
N ALA A 85 16.52 -0.74 -16.04
CA ALA A 85 15.76 -1.67 -16.86
C ALA A 85 15.25 -1.00 -18.15
N LYS A 86 15.43 -1.69 -19.26
CA LYS A 86 14.92 -1.27 -20.57
C LYS A 86 13.39 -1.44 -20.64
N PRO A 87 12.70 -0.76 -21.59
CA PRO A 87 11.24 -0.85 -21.71
C PRO A 87 10.69 -2.28 -21.91
N ASP A 88 11.43 -3.17 -22.57
CA ASP A 88 11.08 -4.59 -22.73
C ASP A 88 11.16 -5.38 -21.42
N GLN A 89 11.91 -4.86 -20.44
CA GLN A 89 12.02 -5.44 -19.09
C GLN A 89 10.96 -4.91 -18.11
N ALA A 90 9.97 -4.12 -18.58
CA ALA A 90 8.95 -3.53 -17.73
C ALA A 90 8.18 -4.57 -16.90
N ARG A 91 7.97 -5.78 -17.45
CA ARG A 91 7.24 -6.85 -16.76
C ARG A 91 8.01 -7.44 -15.59
N GLN A 92 9.33 -7.58 -15.74
CA GLN A 92 10.26 -8.02 -14.72
C GLN A 92 10.24 -7.03 -13.56
N VAL A 93 10.33 -5.74 -13.87
CA VAL A 93 10.25 -4.65 -12.87
C VAL A 93 8.88 -4.63 -12.18
N MET A 94 7.78 -4.86 -12.92
CA MET A 94 6.45 -4.97 -12.32
C MET A 94 6.34 -6.15 -11.35
N LEU A 95 6.91 -7.30 -11.69
CA LEU A 95 6.93 -8.45 -10.78
C LEU A 95 7.75 -8.16 -9.51
N LEU A 96 8.95 -7.58 -9.66
CA LEU A 96 9.79 -7.18 -8.53
C LEU A 96 9.04 -6.22 -7.58
N ARG A 97 8.43 -5.15 -8.12
CA ARG A 97 7.65 -4.18 -7.34
C ARG A 97 6.46 -4.83 -6.64
N GLY A 98 5.75 -5.71 -7.34
CA GLY A 98 4.65 -6.45 -6.75
C GLY A 98 5.09 -7.33 -5.58
N LEU A 99 6.22 -8.03 -5.70
CA LEU A 99 6.77 -8.83 -4.61
C LEU A 99 7.18 -7.97 -3.41
N TYR A 100 7.80 -6.83 -3.67
CA TYR A 100 8.15 -5.86 -2.64
C TYR A 100 6.92 -5.37 -1.86
N ASP A 101 5.89 -4.90 -2.58
CA ASP A 101 4.66 -4.41 -1.95
C ASP A 101 3.93 -5.53 -1.21
N LEU A 102 3.94 -6.76 -1.75
CA LEU A 102 3.32 -7.92 -1.10
C LEU A 102 3.99 -8.21 0.25
N PHE A 103 5.32 -8.30 0.27
CA PHE A 103 6.08 -8.58 1.50
C PHE A 103 5.93 -7.46 2.52
N ARG A 104 6.08 -6.21 2.09
CA ARG A 104 5.85 -5.04 2.94
C ARG A 104 4.46 -5.06 3.58
N TYR A 105 3.40 -5.26 2.79
CA TYR A 105 2.04 -5.22 3.32
C TYR A 105 1.72 -6.43 4.20
N GLN A 106 2.32 -7.59 3.93
CA GLN A 106 2.22 -8.75 4.83
C GLN A 106 2.88 -8.46 6.17
N GLU A 107 4.11 -7.93 6.16
CA GLU A 107 4.84 -7.59 7.40
C GLU A 107 4.06 -6.57 8.26
N ILE A 108 3.50 -5.52 7.63
CA ILE A 108 2.64 -4.54 8.33
C ILE A 108 1.43 -5.23 8.95
N LEU A 109 0.77 -6.14 8.24
CA LEU A 109 -0.40 -6.85 8.75
C LEU A 109 -0.06 -7.82 9.88
N ASP A 110 1.07 -8.52 9.76
CA ASP A 110 1.50 -9.54 10.71
C ASP A 110 1.98 -8.92 12.02
N ARG A 111 2.66 -7.77 11.95
CA ARG A 111 3.21 -7.08 13.12
C ARG A 111 2.31 -5.98 13.67
N ALA A 112 1.34 -5.53 12.88
CA ALA A 112 0.56 -4.33 13.17
C ALA A 112 1.47 -3.14 13.55
N ASP A 113 2.54 -2.95 12.78
CA ASP A 113 3.61 -1.97 13.02
C ASP A 113 3.89 -1.22 11.72
N CYS A 114 4.03 0.10 11.84
CA CYS A 114 4.33 0.98 10.72
C CYS A 114 5.59 1.84 10.94
N SER A 115 6.54 1.34 11.73
CA SER A 115 7.94 1.77 11.77
C SER A 115 8.55 1.85 10.37
N CYS A 116 9.55 2.73 10.18
CA CYS A 116 10.10 2.99 8.85
C CYS A 116 10.74 1.73 8.22
N GLU A 117 11.31 0.85 9.03
CA GLU A 117 11.91 -0.40 8.60
C GLU A 117 10.87 -1.41 8.09
N VAL A 118 9.66 -1.37 8.66
CA VAL A 118 8.53 -2.22 8.25
C VAL A 118 7.77 -1.61 7.09
N GLU A 119 7.58 -0.29 7.07
CA GLU A 119 6.90 0.39 5.98
C GLU A 119 7.77 0.46 4.72
N TYR A 120 9.07 0.68 4.86
CA TYR A 120 10.00 0.81 3.74
C TYR A 120 11.17 -0.16 3.91
N PRO A 121 10.89 -1.47 3.87
CA PRO A 121 11.93 -2.49 4.01
C PRO A 121 12.91 -2.43 2.84
N SER A 122 14.07 -3.07 3.01
CA SER A 122 15.04 -3.28 1.93
C SER A 122 14.42 -4.07 0.77
N TRP A 123 14.93 -3.86 -0.45
CA TRP A 123 14.53 -4.63 -1.63
C TRP A 123 15.10 -6.05 -1.67
N ASN A 124 16.05 -6.40 -0.79
CA ASN A 124 16.78 -7.66 -0.83
C ASN A 124 15.88 -8.90 -0.88
N ASP A 125 14.83 -8.95 -0.05
CA ASP A 125 13.95 -10.13 -0.01
C ASP A 125 13.10 -10.25 -1.28
N ALA A 126 12.60 -9.12 -1.78
CA ALA A 126 11.85 -9.08 -3.03
C ALA A 126 12.72 -9.44 -4.23
N ASP A 127 13.96 -8.93 -4.28
CA ASP A 127 14.92 -9.23 -5.33
C ASP A 127 15.36 -10.69 -5.29
N ALA A 128 15.71 -11.22 -4.11
CA ALA A 128 16.04 -12.64 -3.94
C ALA A 128 14.87 -13.53 -4.39
N ARG A 129 13.63 -13.16 -4.04
CA ARG A 129 12.44 -13.90 -4.49
C ARG A 129 12.26 -13.82 -6.01
N TYR A 130 12.47 -12.65 -6.60
CA TYR A 130 12.42 -12.46 -8.05
C TYR A 130 13.49 -13.31 -8.75
N GLN A 131 14.75 -13.26 -8.32
CA GLN A 131 15.85 -14.03 -8.91
C GLN A 131 15.65 -15.55 -8.80
N ALA A 132 14.96 -16.01 -7.75
CA ALA A 132 14.62 -17.42 -7.58
C ALA A 132 13.43 -17.88 -8.45
N LEU A 133 12.61 -16.97 -8.96
CA LEU A 133 11.40 -17.28 -9.73
C LEU A 133 11.58 -17.01 -11.22
N ALA A 134 12.06 -15.82 -11.57
CA ALA A 134 12.00 -15.27 -12.92
C ALA A 134 12.80 -16.07 -13.98
N PRO A 135 13.98 -16.65 -13.69
CA PRO A 135 14.73 -17.41 -14.69
C PRO A 135 13.98 -18.63 -15.25
N ASP A 136 13.05 -19.19 -14.47
CA ASP A 136 12.28 -20.38 -14.86
C ASP A 136 10.97 -20.04 -15.58
N LEU A 137 10.62 -18.76 -15.74
CA LEU A 137 9.35 -18.33 -16.33
C LEU A 137 9.52 -17.88 -17.78
N ASP A 138 8.67 -18.38 -18.66
CA ASP A 138 8.51 -17.78 -19.98
C ASP A 138 7.79 -16.41 -19.91
N HIS A 139 7.70 -15.70 -21.05
CA HIS A 139 7.04 -14.39 -21.10
C HIS A 139 5.57 -14.41 -20.66
N ALA A 140 4.82 -15.46 -21.01
CA ALA A 140 3.41 -15.58 -20.66
C ALA A 140 3.23 -15.91 -19.17
N GLU A 141 4.12 -16.74 -18.63
CA GLU A 141 4.18 -17.07 -17.21
C GLU A 141 4.58 -15.87 -16.37
N LEU A 142 5.59 -15.11 -16.79
CA LEU A 142 5.99 -13.87 -16.13
C LEU A 142 4.84 -12.85 -16.10
N PHE A 143 4.06 -12.75 -17.19
CA PHE A 143 2.86 -11.93 -17.22
C PHE A 143 1.79 -12.39 -16.23
N ARG A 144 1.49 -13.70 -16.22
CA ARG A 144 0.51 -14.26 -15.28
C ARG A 144 0.94 -14.06 -13.83
N ALA A 145 2.22 -14.32 -13.52
CA ALA A 145 2.78 -14.13 -12.19
C ALA A 145 2.71 -12.67 -11.74
N SER A 146 3.14 -11.73 -12.59
CA SER A 146 3.05 -10.29 -12.29
C SER A 146 1.60 -9.87 -12.02
N ARG A 147 0.65 -10.31 -12.87
CA ARG A 147 -0.78 -10.01 -12.67
C ARG A 147 -1.32 -10.58 -11.36
N GLN A 148 -1.01 -11.83 -11.05
CA GLN A 148 -1.46 -12.48 -9.81
C GLN A 148 -0.95 -11.74 -8.57
N ILE A 149 0.34 -11.39 -8.56
CA ILE A 149 0.94 -10.64 -7.44
C ILE A 149 0.28 -9.27 -7.29
N THR A 150 0.05 -8.53 -8.38
CA THR A 150 -0.65 -7.23 -8.32
C THR A 150 -2.07 -7.36 -7.74
N LEU A 151 -2.79 -8.43 -8.08
CA LEU A 151 -4.12 -8.68 -7.50
C LEU A 151 -4.05 -8.97 -6.00
N GLU A 152 -3.08 -9.78 -5.56
CA GLU A 152 -2.88 -10.05 -4.13
C GLU A 152 -2.50 -8.81 -3.34
N VAL A 153 -1.61 -7.98 -3.90
CA VAL A 153 -1.26 -6.68 -3.33
C VAL A 153 -2.51 -5.82 -3.18
N GLY A 154 -3.31 -5.68 -4.24
CA GLY A 154 -4.56 -4.90 -4.20
C GLY A 154 -5.56 -5.40 -3.15
N ARG A 155 -5.59 -6.71 -2.88
CA ARG A 155 -6.46 -7.32 -1.85
C ARG A 155 -6.07 -6.90 -0.43
N ILE A 156 -4.77 -6.77 -0.14
CA ILE A 156 -4.28 -6.54 1.24
C ILE A 156 -3.88 -5.07 1.51
N GLN A 157 -3.57 -4.31 0.46
CA GLN A 157 -3.02 -2.96 0.57
C GLN A 157 -3.86 -2.03 1.45
N LYS A 158 -5.18 -1.99 1.26
CA LYS A 158 -6.05 -1.09 2.02
C LYS A 158 -6.01 -1.39 3.52
N SER A 159 -6.01 -2.67 3.87
CA SER A 159 -5.97 -3.14 5.26
C SER A 159 -4.62 -2.81 5.89
N ALA A 160 -3.51 -3.13 5.23
CA ALA A 160 -2.17 -2.80 5.71
C ALA A 160 -2.00 -1.29 5.94
N LEU A 161 -2.37 -0.46 4.95
CA LEU A 161 -2.28 0.99 5.05
C LEU A 161 -3.29 1.62 6.01
N SER A 162 -4.31 0.88 6.47
CA SER A 162 -5.20 1.38 7.51
C SER A 162 -4.53 1.39 8.88
N ILE A 163 -3.70 0.39 9.18
CA ILE A 163 -2.86 0.32 10.40
C ILE A 163 -1.92 1.53 10.45
N CYS A 164 -1.22 1.77 9.35
CA CYS A 164 -0.29 2.89 9.26
C CYS A 164 -0.95 4.28 9.36
N ARG A 165 -2.24 4.37 9.02
CA ARG A 165 -3.00 5.62 9.18
C ARG A 165 -3.48 5.84 10.60
N THR A 166 -3.69 4.77 11.38
CA THR A 166 -4.07 4.89 12.79
C THR A 166 -2.88 5.24 13.68
N GLU A 167 -1.67 4.82 13.32
CA GLU A 167 -0.43 5.07 14.08
C GLU A 167 0.18 6.48 13.87
N LYS A 168 -0.66 7.51 13.67
CA LYS A 168 -0.17 8.89 13.49
C LYS A 168 0.56 9.39 14.74
N ARG A 169 1.81 9.84 14.54
CA ARG A 169 2.67 10.62 15.46
C ARG A 169 3.06 9.90 16.76
N GLY A 170 4.25 9.31 16.75
CA GLY A 170 5.25 9.68 17.75
C GLY A 170 5.94 10.96 17.30
#